data_AF-A0A8H6SF51-F1
#
_entry.id   AF-A0A8H6SF51-F1
#
_cell.length_a   1.000
_cell.length_b   1.000
_cell.length_c   1.000
_cell.angle_alpha   90.00
_cell.angle_beta   90.00
_cell.angle_gamma   90.00
#
_symmetry.space_group_name_H-M   'P 1'
#
loop_
_entity.id
_entity.type
_entity.pdbx_description
1 polymer ?
#
loop_
_entity_poly.entity_id
_entity_poly.type
_entity_poly.pdbx_seq_one_letter_code
_entity_poly.pdbx_strand_id
1 'polypeptide(L)'
;MPRRRSKCRVCTTNESKYTCSAPGCSIDYCSVACYKQHKENSCIASGGSAERDRPLDASPSLLAATQPGDQYEPLLSQEPALRPLTSLKWPYVPDQSSYPDPLKRDDPKPLQTHQYEAIATSSAIRDVLAAHPSLPGLLTEIDKLRGHERENALQRALGVGAADTAAKNANRPVGDDVLALRALAEAVEGAVRGGKDGVLGLDWEETDL
;
A
#
# COMPACT_ATOMS: atom_id res chain seq x y z
N MET A 1 15.55 13.46 27.56
CA MET A 1 16.33 12.27 27.97
C MET A 1 16.29 11.24 26.84
N PRO A 2 17.42 10.91 26.20
CA PRO A 2 17.46 9.81 25.23
C PRO A 2 17.17 8.48 25.94
N ARG A 3 16.27 7.65 25.38
CA ARG A 3 15.97 6.32 25.94
C ARG A 3 17.22 5.43 25.80
N ARG A 4 17.67 4.83 26.91
CA ARG A 4 18.74 3.82 26.89
C ARG A 4 18.27 2.62 26.06
N ARG A 5 19.13 2.14 25.16
CA ARG A 5 18.85 0.97 24.31
C ARG A 5 18.94 -0.31 25.15
N SER A 6 18.13 -1.32 24.79
CA SER A 6 18.24 -2.65 25.38
C SER A 6 19.57 -3.31 24.96
N LYS A 7 20.01 -4.34 25.69
CA LYS A 7 21.08 -5.22 25.18
C LYS A 7 20.50 -6.18 24.14
N CYS A 8 21.31 -6.55 23.14
CA CYS A 8 21.00 -7.59 22.17
C CYS A 8 20.62 -8.89 22.88
N ARG A 9 19.42 -9.42 22.64
CA ARG A 9 18.95 -10.67 23.28
C ARG A 9 19.58 -11.94 22.70
N VAL A 10 20.34 -11.82 21.60
CA VAL A 10 21.02 -12.95 20.94
C VAL A 10 22.45 -13.14 21.46
N CYS A 11 23.25 -12.07 21.52
CA CYS A 11 24.64 -12.16 22.02
C CYS A 11 24.85 -11.60 23.44
N THR A 12 23.92 -10.81 23.97
CA THR A 12 23.97 -10.12 25.28
C THR A 12 25.13 -9.14 25.51
N THR A 13 26.14 -9.09 24.63
CA THR A 13 27.31 -8.22 24.73
C THR A 13 27.03 -6.78 24.30
N ASN A 14 26.41 -6.59 23.15
CA ASN A 14 26.26 -5.29 22.48
C ASN A 14 24.87 -4.67 22.71
N GLU A 15 24.77 -3.34 22.59
CA GLU A 15 23.47 -2.65 22.55
C GLU A 15 22.65 -3.06 21.31
N SER A 16 21.32 -3.06 21.45
CA SER A 16 20.39 -3.36 20.37
C SER A 16 20.30 -2.21 19.36
N LYS A 17 20.34 -2.56 18.08
CA LYS A 17 20.20 -1.62 16.97
C LYS A 17 18.89 -1.84 16.20
N TYR A 18 18.39 -3.08 16.21
CA TYR A 18 17.21 -3.51 15.45
C TYR A 18 16.34 -4.43 16.32
N THR A 19 15.08 -4.58 15.94
CA THR A 19 14.11 -5.51 16.54
C THR A 19 13.53 -6.39 15.44
N CYS A 20 13.35 -7.68 15.69
CA CYS A 20 12.75 -8.58 14.70
C CYS A 20 11.31 -8.16 14.37
N SER A 21 10.94 -8.27 13.09
CA SER A 21 9.61 -7.89 12.58
C SER A 21 8.75 -9.10 12.20
N ALA A 22 9.20 -10.32 12.47
CA ALA A 22 8.41 -11.51 12.20
C ALA A 22 7.19 -11.59 13.15
N PRO A 23 6.01 -12.05 12.67
CA PRO A 23 4.82 -12.15 13.51
C PRO A 23 5.09 -13.04 14.73
N GLY A 24 4.78 -12.52 15.92
CA GLY A 24 5.07 -13.20 17.20
C GLY A 24 6.52 -13.11 17.70
N CYS A 25 7.45 -12.49 16.95
CA CYS A 25 8.84 -12.32 17.40
C CYS A 25 9.16 -10.84 17.71
N SER A 26 9.58 -10.55 18.95
CA SER A 26 9.95 -9.21 19.42
C SER A 26 11.36 -9.18 20.02
N ILE A 27 12.29 -9.90 19.39
CA ILE A 27 13.67 -10.03 19.83
C ILE A 27 14.51 -8.84 19.32
N ASP A 28 15.14 -8.14 20.25
CA ASP A 28 16.10 -7.07 19.98
C ASP A 28 17.50 -7.63 19.66
N TYR A 29 18.15 -7.15 18.59
CA TYR A 29 19.46 -7.61 18.17
C TYR A 29 20.40 -6.48 17.69
N CYS A 30 21.71 -6.73 17.71
CA CYS A 30 22.73 -5.73 17.33
C CYS A 30 23.16 -5.79 15.85
N SER A 31 23.15 -6.97 15.22
CA SER A 31 23.75 -7.19 13.89
C SER A 31 23.03 -8.27 13.07
N VAL A 32 23.31 -8.31 11.76
CA VAL A 32 22.76 -9.32 10.84
C VAL A 32 23.20 -10.75 11.21
N ALA A 33 24.37 -10.93 11.82
CA ALA A 33 24.81 -12.23 12.34
C ALA A 33 23.85 -12.74 13.44
N CYS A 34 23.52 -11.87 14.41
CA CYS A 34 22.51 -12.17 15.43
C CYS A 34 21.11 -12.40 14.82
N TYR A 35 20.76 -11.67 13.75
CA TYR A 35 19.51 -11.94 13.04
C TYR A 35 19.47 -13.34 12.43
N LYS A 36 20.52 -13.82 11.75
CA LYS A 36 20.56 -15.18 11.20
C LYS A 36 20.44 -16.24 12.30
N GLN A 37 21.23 -16.08 13.36
CA GLN A 37 21.24 -17.02 14.49
C GLN A 37 19.89 -17.11 15.23
N HIS A 38 19.17 -15.99 15.41
CA HIS A 38 17.81 -16.05 15.97
C HIS A 38 16.79 -16.64 14.98
N LYS A 39 16.97 -16.41 13.66
CA LYS A 39 16.07 -16.90 12.61
C LYS A 39 16.09 -18.43 12.56
N GLU A 40 17.28 -19.03 12.66
CA GLU A 40 17.49 -20.48 12.61
C GLU A 40 17.00 -21.18 13.90
N ASN A 41 17.19 -20.57 15.07
CA ASN A 41 17.00 -21.25 16.35
C ASN A 41 15.72 -20.89 17.12
N SER A 42 15.09 -19.74 16.87
CA SER A 42 14.05 -19.19 17.77
C SER A 42 13.02 -18.26 17.13
N CYS A 43 12.99 -18.15 15.79
CA CYS A 43 12.00 -17.34 15.10
C CYS A 43 10.82 -18.21 14.66
N ILE A 44 9.63 -17.92 15.17
CA ILE A 44 8.42 -18.76 14.97
C ILE A 44 7.97 -18.79 13.49
N ALA A 45 8.49 -17.89 12.65
CA ALA A 45 8.27 -17.86 11.20
C ALA A 45 9.35 -18.62 10.41
N SER A 46 9.44 -19.94 10.60
CA SER A 46 10.40 -20.81 9.89
C SER A 46 9.92 -21.21 8.48
N GLY A 47 9.98 -20.26 7.54
CA GLY A 47 10.03 -20.54 6.10
C GLY A 47 11.48 -20.63 5.62
N GLY A 48 11.98 -21.86 5.42
CA GLY A 48 13.39 -22.12 5.08
C GLY A 48 13.64 -22.34 3.59
N SER A 49 14.74 -21.79 3.09
CA SER A 49 15.52 -22.27 1.93
C SER A 49 16.82 -21.45 1.80
N ALA A 50 17.79 -21.98 1.07
CA ALA A 50 19.11 -21.40 0.82
C ALA A 50 19.56 -21.80 -0.61
N GLU A 51 20.68 -21.37 -1.20
CA GLU A 51 21.92 -20.76 -0.70
C GLU A 51 22.38 -19.61 -1.66
N ARG A 52 23.64 -19.13 -1.83
CA ARG A 52 24.94 -19.42 -1.18
C ARG A 52 25.90 -18.22 -1.05
N ASP A 53 26.67 -17.93 -2.09
CA ASP A 53 28.02 -17.33 -2.01
C ASP A 53 28.14 -15.91 -2.61
N ARG A 54 28.70 -15.00 -1.78
CA ARG A 54 29.95 -14.19 -1.92
C ARG A 54 30.46 -13.70 -3.31
N PRO A 55 31.44 -12.76 -3.37
CA PRO A 55 31.99 -11.80 -2.36
C PRO A 55 32.03 -10.31 -2.86
N LEU A 56 31.87 -9.30 -1.99
CA LEU A 56 32.91 -8.39 -1.42
C LEU A 56 33.97 -7.76 -2.36
N ASP A 57 33.88 -6.43 -2.53
CA ASP A 57 35.01 -5.46 -2.52
C ASP A 57 34.43 -4.11 -2.01
N ALA A 58 34.84 -3.56 -0.86
CA ALA A 58 36.08 -2.84 -0.57
C ALA A 58 36.02 -1.33 -0.95
N SER A 59 35.59 -0.50 0.02
CA SER A 59 35.85 0.94 0.01
C SER A 59 37.29 1.25 0.44
N PRO A 60 37.82 2.42 0.06
CA PRO A 60 38.60 3.18 1.04
C PRO A 60 38.16 4.65 1.21
N SER A 61 38.17 5.02 2.49
CA SER A 61 38.26 6.32 3.16
C SER A 61 38.43 7.64 2.38
N LEU A 62 37.57 8.59 2.75
CA LEU A 62 37.89 9.94 3.27
C LEU A 62 39.26 10.57 2.90
N LEU A 63 39.20 11.72 2.22
CA LEU A 63 39.98 12.91 2.56
C LEU A 63 39.09 14.16 2.47
N ALA A 64 39.37 15.15 3.32
CA ALA A 64 38.64 16.41 3.37
C ALA A 64 39.61 17.60 3.20
N ALA A 65 39.27 18.58 2.38
CA ALA A 65 39.67 19.98 2.52
C ALA A 65 38.96 20.89 1.49
N THR A 66 37.98 21.64 2.00
CA THR A 66 37.68 23.06 1.74
C THR A 66 38.39 23.77 0.56
N GLN A 67 37.63 24.42 -0.33
CA GLN A 67 37.72 25.88 -0.53
C GLN A 67 36.39 26.46 -1.10
N PRO A 68 36.07 27.74 -0.85
CA PRO A 68 34.80 28.36 -1.24
C PRO A 68 34.88 29.06 -2.61
N GLY A 69 33.75 29.15 -3.31
CA GLY A 69 33.62 29.93 -4.55
C GLY A 69 32.15 30.21 -4.86
N ASP A 70 31.78 31.49 -4.82
CA ASP A 70 30.41 31.95 -5.11
C ASP A 70 30.02 31.72 -6.57
N GLN A 71 29.05 30.83 -6.81
CA GLN A 71 28.17 30.87 -7.97
C GLN A 71 26.75 30.55 -7.52
N TYR A 72 25.94 31.59 -7.33
CA TYR A 72 24.52 31.46 -7.05
C TYR A 72 23.76 31.20 -8.35
N GLU A 73 23.76 29.94 -8.82
CA GLU A 73 22.73 29.51 -9.76
C GLU A 73 21.36 29.58 -9.06
N PRO A 74 20.33 30.21 -9.65
CA PRO A 74 19.00 30.23 -9.05
C PRO A 74 18.51 28.80 -8.90
N LEU A 75 18.23 28.38 -7.65
CA LEU A 75 17.74 27.04 -7.34
C LEU A 75 16.28 26.90 -7.84
N LEU A 76 16.14 26.78 -9.16
CA LEU A 76 14.88 26.49 -9.84
C LEU A 76 14.32 25.24 -9.19
N SER A 77 13.11 25.34 -8.64
CA SER A 77 12.52 24.30 -7.81
C SER A 77 12.37 23.02 -8.64
N GLN A 78 13.32 22.10 -8.48
CA GLN A 78 13.21 20.74 -8.99
C GLN A 78 12.08 20.09 -8.20
N GLU A 79 10.89 20.05 -8.80
CA GLU A 79 9.82 19.19 -8.33
C GLU A 79 10.40 17.78 -8.16
N PRO A 80 10.16 17.10 -7.02
CA PRO A 80 10.80 15.84 -6.73
C PRO A 80 10.44 14.84 -7.84
N ALA A 81 11.45 14.37 -8.57
CA ALA A 81 11.27 13.52 -9.73
C ALA A 81 10.31 12.37 -9.41
N LEU A 82 9.18 12.32 -10.13
CA LEU A 82 8.13 11.35 -9.90
C LEU A 82 8.71 9.94 -10.04
N ARG A 83 8.41 9.07 -9.06
CA ARG A 83 8.88 7.68 -9.11
C ARG A 83 8.22 6.97 -10.30
N PRO A 84 8.97 6.17 -11.08
CA PRO A 84 8.38 5.41 -12.17
C PRO A 84 7.37 4.41 -11.63
N LEU A 85 6.30 4.14 -12.38
CA LEU A 85 5.24 3.19 -12.00
C LEU A 85 5.79 1.79 -11.71
N THR A 86 6.86 1.38 -12.40
CA THR A 86 7.58 0.11 -12.17
C THR A 86 8.30 0.02 -10.82
N SER A 87 8.44 1.14 -10.09
CA SER A 87 8.94 1.16 -8.71
C SER A 87 7.86 0.81 -7.67
N LEU A 88 6.58 0.74 -8.05
CA LEU A 88 5.50 0.35 -7.15
C LEU A 88 5.50 -1.17 -6.97
N LYS A 89 5.61 -1.62 -5.72
CA LYS A 89 5.48 -3.02 -5.37
C LYS A 89 4.01 -3.39 -5.21
N TRP A 90 3.35 -3.65 -6.34
CA TRP A 90 2.00 -4.22 -6.34
C TRP A 90 1.98 -5.58 -5.61
N PRO A 91 0.90 -5.92 -4.89
CA PRO A 91 0.71 -7.27 -4.40
C PRO A 91 0.62 -8.23 -5.59
N TYR A 92 1.23 -9.41 -5.48
CA TYR A 92 1.07 -10.44 -6.50
C TYR A 92 -0.38 -10.94 -6.51
N VAL A 93 -1.04 -10.76 -7.64
CA VAL A 93 -2.36 -11.35 -7.92
C VAL A 93 -2.12 -12.60 -8.77
N PRO A 94 -2.56 -13.80 -8.36
CA PRO A 94 -2.52 -14.97 -9.21
C PRO A 94 -3.37 -14.77 -10.46
N ASP A 95 -2.86 -15.22 -11.61
CA ASP A 95 -3.64 -15.28 -12.85
C ASP A 95 -4.92 -16.09 -12.66
N GLN A 96 -5.99 -15.72 -13.37
CA GLN A 96 -7.28 -16.40 -13.25
C GLN A 96 -7.17 -17.88 -13.68
N SER A 97 -7.78 -18.78 -12.91
CA SER A 97 -7.84 -20.20 -13.25
C SER A 97 -8.67 -20.39 -14.52
N SER A 98 -8.09 -21.02 -15.55
CA SER A 98 -8.77 -21.33 -16.83
C SER A 98 -9.98 -22.27 -16.69
N TYR A 99 -10.23 -22.79 -15.50
CA TYR A 99 -11.45 -23.51 -15.14
C TYR A 99 -12.06 -22.86 -13.88
N PRO A 100 -12.96 -21.87 -14.02
CA PRO A 100 -13.61 -21.23 -12.89
C PRO A 100 -14.57 -22.20 -12.19
N ASP A 101 -14.52 -22.24 -10.87
CA ASP A 101 -15.47 -22.99 -10.04
C ASP A 101 -16.89 -22.44 -10.23
N PRO A 102 -17.86 -23.22 -10.72
CA PRO A 102 -19.22 -22.73 -10.98
C PRO A 102 -19.90 -22.14 -9.75
N LEU A 103 -19.54 -22.58 -8.54
CA LEU A 103 -20.10 -22.07 -7.29
C LEU A 103 -19.54 -20.69 -6.90
N LYS A 104 -18.35 -20.33 -7.42
CA LYS A 104 -17.68 -19.03 -7.18
C LYS A 104 -17.92 -18.02 -8.31
N ARG A 105 -18.82 -18.30 -9.24
CA ARG A 105 -19.10 -17.41 -10.39
C ARG A 105 -19.62 -16.04 -9.93
N ASP A 106 -20.43 -16.04 -8.88
CA ASP A 106 -21.11 -14.84 -8.36
C ASP A 106 -20.32 -14.19 -7.19
N ASP A 107 -19.16 -14.74 -6.81
CA ASP A 107 -18.25 -14.15 -5.81
C ASP A 107 -17.53 -12.91 -6.39
N PRO A 108 -17.24 -11.87 -5.58
CA PRO A 108 -16.48 -10.72 -6.02
C PRO A 108 -15.03 -11.12 -6.39
N LYS A 109 -14.70 -11.07 -7.68
CA LYS A 109 -13.37 -11.42 -8.18
C LYS A 109 -12.31 -10.40 -7.69
N PRO A 110 -11.06 -10.83 -7.43
CA PRO A 110 -9.98 -9.92 -7.09
C PRO A 110 -9.58 -9.06 -8.30
N LEU A 111 -9.20 -7.81 -8.04
CA LEU A 111 -8.64 -6.91 -9.05
C LEU A 111 -7.37 -7.50 -9.67
N GLN A 112 -7.26 -7.41 -10.99
CA GLN A 112 -6.14 -7.90 -11.78
C GLN A 112 -5.01 -6.86 -11.87
N THR A 113 -3.77 -7.28 -12.16
CA THR A 113 -2.61 -6.37 -12.25
C THR A 113 -2.83 -5.20 -13.21
N HIS A 114 -3.38 -5.45 -14.40
CA HIS A 114 -3.69 -4.40 -15.38
C HIS A 114 -4.75 -3.40 -14.87
N GLN A 115 -5.66 -3.82 -13.99
CA GLN A 115 -6.68 -2.94 -13.39
C GLN A 115 -6.04 -2.04 -12.32
N TYR A 116 -5.09 -2.56 -11.54
CA TYR A 116 -4.28 -1.72 -10.64
C TYR A 116 -3.45 -0.68 -11.42
N GLU A 117 -2.88 -1.06 -12.57
CA GLU A 117 -2.16 -0.12 -13.45
C GLU A 117 -3.08 0.94 -14.06
N ALA A 118 -4.29 0.58 -14.49
CA ALA A 118 -5.30 1.53 -14.97
C ALA A 118 -5.74 2.53 -13.88
N ILE A 119 -5.98 2.04 -12.66
CA ILE A 119 -6.26 2.89 -11.48
C ILE A 119 -5.07 3.84 -11.21
N ALA A 120 -3.84 3.34 -11.24
CA ALA A 120 -2.63 4.13 -10.95
C ALA A 120 -2.31 5.19 -12.01
N THR A 121 -2.71 4.97 -13.26
CA THR A 121 -2.44 5.87 -14.39
C THR A 121 -3.57 6.83 -14.71
N SER A 122 -4.80 6.56 -14.27
CA SER A 122 -5.98 7.40 -14.50
C SER A 122 -5.73 8.87 -14.12
N SER A 123 -6.06 9.80 -15.03
CA SER A 123 -6.09 11.24 -14.72
C SER A 123 -7.32 11.59 -13.88
N ALA A 124 -8.50 11.06 -14.23
CA ALA A 124 -9.75 11.34 -13.52
C ALA A 124 -9.67 11.05 -12.01
N ILE A 125 -8.99 9.96 -11.62
CA ILE A 125 -8.76 9.64 -10.20
C ILE A 125 -7.86 10.68 -9.53
N ARG A 126 -6.82 11.16 -10.22
CA ARG A 126 -5.93 12.23 -9.73
C ARG A 126 -6.67 13.57 -9.63
N ASP A 127 -7.54 13.88 -10.58
CA ASP A 127 -8.35 15.09 -10.59
C ASP A 127 -9.36 15.10 -9.43
N VAL A 128 -10.03 13.96 -9.18
CA VAL A 128 -10.93 13.79 -8.01
C VAL A 128 -10.17 13.93 -6.68
N LEU A 129 -8.97 13.34 -6.56
CA LEU A 129 -8.13 13.48 -5.37
C LEU A 129 -7.63 14.91 -5.16
N ALA A 130 -7.35 15.65 -6.23
CA ALA A 130 -6.95 17.06 -6.17
C ALA A 130 -8.14 17.98 -5.78
N ALA A 131 -9.35 17.67 -6.26
CA ALA A 131 -10.56 18.42 -5.92
C ALA A 131 -11.03 18.22 -4.47
N HIS A 132 -10.72 17.07 -3.85
CA HIS A 132 -11.23 16.69 -2.53
C HIS A 132 -10.09 16.39 -1.53
N PRO A 133 -9.48 17.42 -0.89
CA PRO A 133 -8.31 17.23 -0.03
C PRO A 133 -8.59 16.46 1.29
N SER A 134 -9.85 16.28 1.70
CA SER A 134 -10.21 15.39 2.83
C SER A 134 -10.07 13.91 2.48
N LEU A 135 -10.23 13.56 1.20
CA LEU A 135 -10.39 12.20 0.71
C LEU A 135 -9.17 11.29 0.99
N PRO A 136 -7.90 11.72 0.79
CA PRO A 136 -6.74 10.90 1.16
C PRO A 136 -6.67 10.59 2.66
N GLY A 137 -7.11 11.53 3.50
CA GLY A 137 -7.21 11.34 4.95
C GLY A 137 -8.24 10.28 5.30
N LEU A 138 -9.47 10.42 4.79
CA LEU A 138 -10.57 9.47 4.96
C LEU A 138 -10.20 8.05 4.50
N LEU A 139 -9.61 7.91 3.31
CA LEU A 139 -9.11 6.62 2.81
C LEU A 139 -8.06 6.00 3.73
N THR A 140 -7.14 6.82 4.26
CA THR A 140 -6.10 6.39 5.22
C THR A 140 -6.69 5.98 6.58
N GLU A 141 -7.82 6.54 7.00
CA GLU A 141 -8.52 6.11 8.21
C GLU A 141 -9.27 4.80 7.99
N ILE A 142 -9.99 4.66 6.88
CA ILE A 142 -10.66 3.41 6.50
C ILE A 142 -9.66 2.26 6.33
N ASP A 143 -8.47 2.52 5.76
CA ASP A 143 -7.44 1.48 5.59
C ASP A 143 -6.73 1.06 6.88
N LYS A 144 -6.93 1.77 8.01
CA LYS A 144 -6.50 1.28 9.33
C LYS A 144 -7.45 0.24 9.91
N LEU A 145 -8.72 0.22 9.49
CA LEU A 145 -9.77 -0.66 9.99
C LEU A 145 -9.68 -2.07 9.39
N ARG A 146 -10.24 -3.08 10.05
CA ARG A 146 -10.23 -4.48 9.61
C ARG A 146 -11.61 -5.12 9.78
N GLY A 147 -11.91 -6.13 8.97
CA GLY A 147 -13.20 -6.85 9.00
C GLY A 147 -14.42 -5.93 8.91
N HIS A 148 -15.47 -6.27 9.66
CA HIS A 148 -16.76 -5.56 9.64
C HIS A 148 -16.68 -4.08 9.99
N GLU A 149 -15.69 -3.62 10.77
CA GLU A 149 -15.52 -2.19 11.04
C GLU A 149 -15.16 -1.41 9.78
N ARG A 150 -14.32 -1.99 8.92
CA ARG A 150 -13.95 -1.43 7.61
C ARG A 150 -15.13 -1.43 6.66
N GLU A 151 -15.89 -2.52 6.61
CA GLU A 151 -17.10 -2.65 5.79
C GLU A 151 -18.15 -1.61 6.20
N ASN A 152 -18.43 -1.47 7.49
CA ASN A 152 -19.37 -0.47 8.04
C ASN A 152 -18.87 0.98 7.87
N ALA A 153 -17.55 1.22 7.87
CA ALA A 153 -16.99 2.53 7.56
C ALA A 153 -17.18 2.88 6.07
N LEU A 154 -16.88 1.95 5.16
CA LEU A 154 -17.13 2.10 3.72
C LEU A 154 -18.62 2.34 3.41
N GLN A 155 -19.51 1.55 4.01
CA GLN A 155 -20.96 1.71 3.79
C GLN A 155 -21.48 3.08 4.22
N ARG A 156 -21.02 3.61 5.36
CA ARG A 156 -21.38 4.97 5.82
C ARG A 156 -20.76 6.05 4.95
N ALA A 157 -19.49 5.90 4.58
CA ALA A 157 -18.80 6.88 3.74
C ALA A 157 -19.35 6.93 2.30
N LEU A 158 -19.96 5.84 1.79
CA LEU A 158 -20.70 5.82 0.53
C LEU A 158 -22.21 6.13 0.71
N GLY A 159 -22.68 6.31 1.94
CA GLY A 159 -24.09 6.56 2.27
C GLY A 159 -25.04 5.42 1.85
N VAL A 160 -24.58 4.17 1.87
CA VAL A 160 -25.36 2.96 1.48
C VAL A 160 -25.84 2.14 2.69
N GLY A 161 -25.56 2.59 3.92
CA GLY A 161 -26.04 1.93 5.14
C GLY A 161 -27.57 1.93 5.27
N ALA A 162 -28.12 0.98 6.04
CA ALA A 162 -29.57 0.87 6.26
C ALA A 162 -30.20 2.13 6.91
N ALA A 163 -29.45 2.81 7.79
CA ALA A 163 -29.89 4.09 8.36
C ALA A 163 -29.86 5.24 7.33
N ASP A 164 -28.87 5.23 6.42
CA ASP A 164 -28.67 6.28 5.42
C ASP A 164 -29.65 6.16 4.24
N THR A 165 -30.04 4.94 3.88
CA THR A 165 -31.13 4.70 2.90
C THR A 165 -32.49 5.14 3.44
N ALA A 166 -32.78 4.92 4.73
CA ALA A 166 -33.95 5.50 5.38
C ALA A 166 -33.88 7.05 5.44
N ALA A 167 -32.70 7.62 5.71
CA ALA A 167 -32.50 9.07 5.76
C ALA A 167 -32.55 9.75 4.37
N LYS A 168 -32.19 9.05 3.30
CA LYS A 168 -32.34 9.52 1.90
C LYS A 168 -33.81 9.77 1.55
N ASN A 169 -34.73 8.90 2.01
CA ASN A 169 -36.17 9.12 1.87
C ASN A 169 -36.68 10.35 2.66
N ALA A 170 -35.92 10.85 3.64
CA ALA A 170 -36.24 12.03 4.44
C ALA A 170 -35.59 13.33 3.92
N ASN A 171 -35.04 13.33 2.69
CA ASN A 171 -34.44 14.49 2.01
C ASN A 171 -33.34 15.21 2.84
N ARG A 172 -32.53 14.45 3.57
CA ARG A 172 -31.40 14.98 4.34
C ARG A 172 -30.23 15.33 3.39
N PRO A 173 -29.55 16.48 3.56
CA PRO A 173 -28.35 16.79 2.77
C PRO A 173 -27.28 15.71 2.92
N VAL A 174 -26.76 15.25 1.79
CA VAL A 174 -25.61 14.34 1.72
C VAL A 174 -24.35 15.13 2.03
N GLY A 175 -23.49 14.63 2.91
CA GLY A 175 -22.24 15.32 3.28
C GLY A 175 -21.22 15.30 2.15
N ASP A 176 -20.38 16.33 2.07
CA ASP A 176 -19.41 16.53 1.01
C ASP A 176 -18.44 15.34 0.84
N ASP A 177 -17.99 14.73 1.94
CA ASP A 177 -17.13 13.53 1.90
C ASP A 177 -17.80 12.32 1.22
N VAL A 178 -19.14 12.20 1.30
CA VAL A 178 -19.90 11.13 0.64
C VAL A 178 -20.00 11.38 -0.86
N LEU A 179 -20.13 12.64 -1.28
CA LEU A 179 -20.07 13.03 -2.69
C LEU A 179 -18.66 12.82 -3.26
N ALA A 180 -17.63 13.21 -2.51
CA ALA A 180 -16.22 13.02 -2.86
C ALA A 180 -15.88 11.52 -3.03
N LEU A 181 -16.29 10.67 -2.09
CA LEU A 181 -16.02 9.24 -2.17
C LEU A 181 -16.84 8.55 -3.27
N ARG A 182 -18.07 9.01 -3.55
CA ARG A 182 -18.84 8.55 -4.72
C ARG A 182 -18.14 8.93 -6.04
N ALA A 183 -17.70 10.17 -6.20
CA ALA A 183 -16.98 10.61 -7.39
C ALA A 183 -15.68 9.81 -7.60
N LEU A 184 -14.99 9.44 -6.51
CA LEU A 184 -13.84 8.53 -6.58
C LEU A 184 -14.24 7.12 -7.02
N ALA A 185 -15.32 6.55 -6.46
CA ALA A 185 -15.80 5.24 -6.85
C ALA A 185 -16.16 5.19 -8.35
N GLU A 186 -16.87 6.20 -8.85
CA GLU A 186 -17.20 6.35 -10.27
C GLU A 186 -15.94 6.47 -11.16
N ALA A 187 -14.93 7.25 -10.72
CA ALA A 187 -13.66 7.36 -11.44
C ALA A 187 -12.81 6.07 -11.41
N VAL A 188 -12.89 5.28 -10.34
CA VAL A 188 -12.27 3.96 -10.22
C VAL A 188 -12.96 2.95 -11.11
N GLU A 189 -14.30 2.89 -11.10
CA GLU A 189 -15.09 2.01 -11.97
C GLU A 189 -14.80 2.30 -13.46
N GLY A 190 -14.79 3.58 -13.85
CA GLY A 190 -14.43 3.99 -15.22
C GLY A 190 -13.01 3.57 -15.64
N ALA A 191 -12.04 3.70 -14.73
CA ALA A 191 -10.66 3.28 -14.99
C ALA A 191 -10.52 1.75 -15.13
N VAL A 192 -11.15 0.97 -14.26
CA VAL A 192 -11.07 -0.51 -14.29
C VAL A 192 -11.79 -1.09 -15.52
N ARG A 193 -12.85 -0.43 -15.97
CA ARG A 193 -13.69 -0.84 -17.11
C ARG A 193 -13.13 -0.49 -18.48
N GLY A 194 -12.18 0.46 -18.56
CA GLY A 194 -11.59 0.88 -19.84
C GLY A 194 -12.59 1.56 -20.80
N GLY A 195 -13.60 2.27 -20.28
CA GLY A 195 -14.52 3.07 -21.10
C GLY A 195 -15.66 2.32 -21.82
N LYS A 196 -15.97 1.07 -21.43
CA LYS A 196 -17.15 0.33 -21.92
C LYS A 196 -18.46 0.88 -21.33
N ASP A 197 -18.97 2.00 -21.85
CA ASP A 197 -20.23 2.58 -21.39
C ASP A 197 -21.44 1.72 -21.81
N GLY A 198 -22.18 1.14 -20.85
CA GLY A 198 -23.42 0.39 -21.12
C GLY A 198 -23.74 -0.77 -20.16
N VAL A 199 -22.71 -1.46 -19.63
CA VAL A 199 -22.89 -2.43 -18.52
C VAL A 199 -23.07 -1.65 -17.20
N LEU A 200 -23.56 -2.26 -16.11
CA LEU A 200 -23.47 -1.68 -14.76
C LEU A 200 -22.73 -2.65 -13.82
N GLY A 201 -21.80 -2.14 -13.02
CA GLY A 201 -20.87 -2.94 -12.21
C GLY A 201 -19.50 -3.16 -12.88
N LEU A 202 -18.58 -3.79 -12.16
CA LEU A 202 -17.28 -4.19 -12.72
C LEU A 202 -17.51 -5.30 -13.76
N ASP A 203 -16.87 -5.17 -14.92
CA ASP A 203 -17.07 -6.05 -16.07
C ASP A 203 -16.35 -7.39 -15.82
N TRP A 204 -17.02 -8.28 -15.11
CA TRP A 204 -16.46 -9.55 -14.64
C TRP A 204 -16.47 -10.67 -15.69
N GLU A 205 -16.96 -10.41 -16.90
CA GLU A 205 -17.11 -11.40 -17.96
C GLU A 205 -16.09 -11.19 -19.09
N GLU A 206 -15.23 -12.19 -19.31
CA GLU A 206 -14.56 -12.34 -20.61
C GLU A 206 -15.63 -12.73 -21.63
N THR A 207 -16.03 -11.75 -22.44
CA THR A 207 -16.96 -11.94 -23.56
C THR A 207 -16.19 -12.46 -24.78
N ASP A 208 -15.70 -13.69 -24.68
CA ASP A 208 -15.21 -14.46 -25.83
C ASP A 208 -16.41 -14.92 -26.67
N LEU A 209 -16.50 -14.38 -27.90
CA LEU A 209 -17.39 -14.81 -28.99
C LEU A 209 -16.59 -14.90 -30.30
#